data_AF-A0AAN8IRW5-F1
#
_entry.id   AF-A0AAN8IRW5-F1
#
_cell.length_a   1.000
_cell.length_b   1.000
_cell.length_c   1.000
_cell.angle_alpha   90.00
_cell.angle_beta   90.00
_cell.angle_gamma   90.00
#
_symmetry.space_group_name_H-M   'P 1'
#
loop_
_entity.id
_entity.type
_entity.pdbx_description
1 polymer ?
#
loop_
_entity_poly.entity_id
_entity_poly.type
_entity_poly.pdbx_seq_one_letter_code
_entity_poly.pdbx_strand_id
1 'polypeptide(L)'
;MIPPRESSARPISPSKVLGVQVISNELYEEATRDFAPGKSYAKLMIRWLGPFDNIPLRDILPKGEYFFIVQDIKRINTKLVQRMVTQLDC
;
A
#
# COMPACT_ATOMS: atom_id res chain seq x y z
N MET A 1 -10.56 -47.06 -14.29
CA MET A 1 -10.13 -45.80 -14.93
C MET A 1 -10.78 -44.65 -14.16
N ILE A 2 -9.99 -43.75 -13.58
CA ILE A 2 -10.47 -42.59 -12.79
C ILE A 2 -10.31 -41.36 -13.69
N PRO A 3 -11.35 -40.54 -13.93
CA PRO A 3 -11.19 -39.33 -14.74
C PRO A 3 -10.28 -38.31 -14.02
N PRO A 4 -9.47 -37.53 -14.75
CA PRO A 4 -8.63 -36.50 -14.15
C PRO A 4 -9.52 -35.41 -13.54
N ARG A 5 -9.23 -35.03 -12.29
CA ARG A 5 -9.85 -33.87 -11.64
C ARG A 5 -9.59 -32.65 -12.50
N GLU A 6 -10.64 -31.99 -12.97
CA GLU A 6 -10.56 -30.64 -13.52
C GLU A 6 -9.86 -29.76 -12.49
N SER A 7 -8.68 -29.26 -12.85
CA SER A 7 -8.02 -28.20 -12.11
C SER A 7 -8.99 -27.04 -12.06
N SER A 8 -9.53 -26.71 -10.89
CA SER A 8 -10.34 -25.50 -10.73
C SER A 8 -9.43 -24.35 -11.13
N ALA A 9 -9.62 -23.79 -12.32
CA ALA A 9 -8.94 -22.60 -12.76
C ALA A 9 -9.25 -21.55 -11.71
N ARG A 10 -8.28 -21.28 -10.84
CA ARG A 10 -8.38 -20.24 -9.83
C ARG A 10 -8.71 -18.97 -10.63
N PRO A 11 -9.78 -18.22 -10.29
CA PRO A 11 -10.13 -17.03 -11.05
C PRO A 11 -8.88 -16.17 -11.19
N ILE A 12 -8.44 -15.94 -12.43
CA ILE A 12 -7.38 -14.98 -12.70
C ILE A 12 -8.00 -13.65 -12.30
N SER A 13 -7.64 -13.19 -11.09
CA SER A 13 -8.08 -11.90 -10.56
C SER A 13 -7.94 -10.87 -11.68
N PRO A 14 -8.96 -10.03 -11.96
CA PRO A 14 -8.90 -9.12 -13.09
C PRO A 14 -7.67 -8.22 -12.95
N SER A 15 -6.66 -8.44 -13.79
CA SER A 15 -5.38 -7.74 -13.72
C SER A 15 -5.48 -6.24 -14.03
N LYS A 16 -6.65 -5.76 -14.47
CA LYS A 16 -6.91 -4.36 -14.76
C LYS A 16 -8.34 -4.00 -14.36
N VAL A 17 -8.46 -3.37 -13.20
CA VAL A 17 -9.62 -2.58 -12.83
C VAL A 17 -9.45 -1.21 -13.50
N LEU A 18 -10.45 -0.73 -14.25
CA LEU A 18 -10.42 0.60 -14.88
C LEU A 18 -10.12 1.68 -13.81
N GLY A 19 -9.09 2.49 -14.04
CA GLY A 19 -8.60 3.49 -13.07
C GLY A 19 -7.52 2.97 -12.10
N VAL A 20 -7.21 1.67 -12.09
CA VAL A 20 -6.14 1.09 -11.27
C VAL A 20 -4.87 0.94 -12.12
N GLN A 21 -3.88 1.78 -11.86
CA GLN A 21 -2.53 1.59 -12.39
C GLN A 21 -1.77 0.61 -11.50
N VAL A 22 -1.25 -0.47 -12.11
CA VAL A 22 -0.29 -1.36 -11.46
C VAL A 22 1.03 -0.61 -11.37
N ILE A 23 1.39 -0.20 -10.16
CA ILE A 23 2.74 0.29 -9.87
C ILE A 23 3.72 -0.88 -9.92
N SER A 24 4.85 -0.67 -10.59
CA SER A 24 5.94 -1.65 -10.55
C SER A 24 6.48 -1.75 -9.12
N ASN A 25 6.93 -2.95 -8.74
CA ASN A 25 7.55 -3.15 -7.43
C ASN A 25 8.78 -2.24 -7.24
N GLU A 26 9.52 -1.93 -8.31
CA GLU A 26 10.70 -1.07 -8.26
C GLU A 26 10.37 0.36 -7.81
N LEU A 27 9.31 0.95 -8.37
CA LEU A 27 8.89 2.31 -7.99
C LEU A 27 8.40 2.35 -6.53
N TYR A 28 7.74 1.28 -6.09
CA TYR A 28 7.32 1.13 -4.71
C TYR A 28 8.52 0.96 -3.75
N GLU A 29 9.49 0.13 -4.12
CA GLU A 29 10.71 -0.10 -3.33
C GLU A 29 11.55 1.17 -3.23
N GLU A 30 11.64 1.95 -4.30
CA GLU A 30 12.31 3.26 -4.27
C GLU A 30 11.58 4.25 -3.37
N ALA A 31 10.27 4.42 -3.55
CA ALA A 31 9.48 5.36 -2.75
C ALA A 31 9.47 5.00 -1.25
N THR A 32 9.70 3.74 -0.92
CA THR A 32 9.71 3.25 0.47
C THR A 32 11.11 2.93 1.00
N ARG A 33 12.17 3.18 0.23
CA ARG A 33 13.57 2.84 0.58
C ARG A 33 13.96 3.40 1.94
N ASP A 34 13.62 4.66 2.19
CA ASP A 34 14.02 5.42 3.37
C ASP A 34 12.95 5.45 4.47
N PHE A 35 12.00 4.51 4.42
CA PHE A 35 10.98 4.42 5.47
C PHE A 35 11.62 4.00 6.79
N ALA A 36 11.25 4.71 7.86
CA ALA A 36 11.79 4.54 9.19
C ALA A 36 10.78 3.78 10.06
N PRO A 37 11.20 2.72 10.76
CA PRO A 37 10.34 1.99 11.68
C PRO A 37 9.69 2.89 12.72
N GLY A 38 8.41 2.65 12.99
CA GLY A 38 7.59 3.40 13.95
C GLY A 38 6.97 4.69 13.39
N LYS A 39 7.43 5.20 12.24
CA LYS A 39 6.87 6.41 11.63
C LYS A 39 5.58 6.11 10.88
N SER A 40 4.71 7.13 10.83
CA SER A 40 3.49 7.10 10.02
C SER A 40 3.71 7.80 8.69
N TYR A 41 3.01 7.31 7.66
CA TYR A 41 3.05 7.82 6.31
C TYR A 41 1.63 7.90 5.76
N ALA A 42 1.32 8.96 5.03
CA ALA A 42 0.06 9.08 4.31
C ALA A 42 0.29 8.71 2.85
N LYS A 43 -0.43 7.69 2.36
CA LYS A 43 -0.33 7.20 0.98
C LYS A 43 -1.52 7.70 0.17
N LEU A 44 -1.23 8.41 -0.91
CA LEU A 44 -2.17 8.77 -1.96
C LEU A 44 -1.70 8.15 -3.27
N MET A 45 -2.38 7.12 -3.75
CA MET A 45 -1.99 6.37 -4.95
C MET A 45 -0.50 5.96 -4.93
N ILE A 46 0.35 6.67 -5.68
CA ILE A 46 1.81 6.44 -5.79
C ILE A 46 2.64 7.39 -4.93
N ARG A 47 2.01 8.43 -4.37
CA ARG A 47 2.67 9.45 -3.55
C ARG A 47 2.58 9.08 -2.08
N TRP A 48 3.67 9.36 -1.39
CA TRP A 48 3.79 9.19 0.05
C TRP A 48 4.12 10.54 0.68
N LEU A 49 3.44 10.86 1.77
CA LEU A 49 3.72 12.02 2.60
C LEU A 49 4.23 11.54 3.96
N GLY A 50 5.16 12.30 4.54
CA GLY A 50 5.83 11.99 5.80
C GLY A 50 7.34 11.92 5.64
N PRO A 51 8.07 11.34 6.62
CA PRO A 51 7.53 10.67 7.81
C PRO A 51 6.80 11.62 8.77
N PHE A 52 5.81 11.08 9.47
CA PHE A 52 5.14 11.73 10.60
C PHE A 52 5.48 10.99 11.90
N ASP A 53 5.71 11.73 12.98
CA ASP A 53 5.96 11.17 14.31
C ASP A 53 4.71 10.50 14.92
N ASN A 54 3.53 10.96 14.52
CA ASN A 54 2.23 10.46 14.94
C ASN A 54 1.33 10.23 13.72
N ILE A 55 0.19 9.59 13.94
CA ILE A 55 -0.86 9.42 12.92
C ILE A 55 -1.28 10.82 12.46
N PRO A 56 -1.07 11.19 11.18
CA PRO A 56 -1.45 12.50 10.69
C PRO A 56 -2.98 12.68 10.71
N LEU A 57 -3.43 13.88 11.03
CA LEU A 57 -4.82 14.29 11.02
C LEU A 57 -5.20 14.93 9.68
N ARG A 58 -6.50 15.11 9.43
CA ARG A 58 -7.01 15.63 8.15
C ARG A 58 -6.55 17.06 7.84
N ASP A 59 -6.30 17.87 8.86
CA ASP A 59 -5.93 19.28 8.73
C ASP A 59 -4.51 19.50 8.19
N ILE A 60 -3.62 18.51 8.34
CA ILE A 60 -2.25 18.58 7.84
C ILE A 60 -2.05 17.87 6.50
N LEU A 61 -3.08 17.18 6.00
CA LEU A 61 -3.06 16.52 4.70
C LEU A 61 -3.69 17.43 3.64
N PRO A 62 -3.26 17.31 2.37
CA PRO A 62 -3.91 18.00 1.27
C PRO A 62 -5.42 17.71 1.24
N LYS A 63 -6.24 18.76 1.09
CA LYS A 63 -7.70 18.64 1.01
C LYS A 63 -8.16 18.16 -0.36
N GLY A 64 -9.31 17.51 -0.40
CA GLY A 64 -9.95 16.95 -1.59
C GLY A 64 -9.39 15.59 -2.02
N GLU A 65 -8.62 14.93 -1.15
CA GLU A 65 -7.85 13.73 -1.49
C GLU A 65 -8.05 12.63 -0.45
N TYR A 66 -7.96 11.37 -0.91
CA TYR A 66 -8.11 10.19 -0.06
C TYR A 66 -6.77 9.58 0.29
N PHE A 67 -6.45 9.55 1.59
CA PHE A 67 -5.19 9.01 2.09
C PHE A 67 -5.39 7.71 2.86
N PHE A 68 -4.53 6.74 2.59
CA PHE A 68 -4.32 5.59 3.47
C PHE A 68 -3.20 5.91 4.44
N ILE A 69 -3.49 5.89 5.74
CA ILE A 69 -2.47 6.08 6.76
C ILE A 69 -1.87 4.72 7.09
N VAL A 70 -0.57 4.61 6.89
CA VAL A 70 0.19 3.41 7.24
C VAL A 70 1.25 3.75 8.25
N GLN A 71 1.57 2.80 9.11
CA GLN A 71 2.72 2.86 9.98
C GLN A 71 3.73 1.82 9.53
N ASP A 72 4.98 2.24 9.35
CA ASP A 72 6.04 1.27 9.15
C ASP A 72 6.34 0.56 10.48
N ILE A 73 6.32 -0.76 10.45
CA ILE A 73 6.59 -1.56 11.64
C ILE A 73 8.05 -1.97 11.65
N LYS A 74 8.50 -2.55 10.52
CA LYS A 74 9.88 -3.01 10.33
C LYS A 74 10.07 -3.49 8.89
N ARG A 75 11.34 -3.61 8.49
CA ARG A 75 11.75 -4.31 7.28
C ARG A 75 12.23 -5.72 7.65
N ILE A 76 11.69 -6.74 7.00
CA ILE A 76 12.13 -8.14 7.14
C ILE A 76 12.72 -8.56 5.79
N ASN A 77 14.03 -8.84 5.75
CA ASN A 77 14.79 -9.00 4.51
C ASN A 77 14.62 -7.74 3.63
N THR A 78 14.03 -7.89 2.44
CA THR A 78 13.70 -6.78 1.52
C THR A 78 12.25 -6.34 1.61
N LYS A 79 11.42 -7.01 2.41
CA LYS A 79 9.98 -6.75 2.48
C LYS A 79 9.68 -5.77 3.59
N LEU A 80 9.00 -4.69 3.22
CA LEU A 80 8.46 -3.72 4.15
C LEU A 80 7.20 -4.29 4.81
N VAL A 81 7.16 -4.29 6.14
CA VAL A 81 5.98 -4.68 6.91
C VAL A 81 5.31 -3.42 7.42
N GLN A 82 4.18 -3.09 6.80
CA GLN A 82 3.38 -1.94 7.18
C GLN A 82 2.08 -2.38 7.84
N ARG A 83 1.61 -1.59 8.79
CA ARG A 83 0.27 -1.68 9.35
C ARG A 83 -0.58 -0.57 8.73
N MET A 84 -1.70 -0.94 8.11
CA MET A 84 -2.73 0.06 7.80
C MET A 84 -3.43 0.49 9.09
N VAL A 85 -3.44 1.79 9.35
CA VAL A 85 -3.99 2.37 10.57
C VAL A 85 -5.41 2.84 10.34
N THR A 86 -5.62 3.67 9.32
CA THR A 86 -6.93 4.23 8.98
C THR A 86 -6.94 4.77 7.55
N GLN A 87 -8.12 5.13 7.05
CA GLN A 87 -8.29 5.89 5.82
C GLN A 87 -8.88 7.26 6.17
N LEU A 88 -8.36 8.32 5.55
CA LEU A 88 -8.83 9.68 5.72
C LEU A 88 -9.30 10.25 4.38
N ASP A 89 -10.52 10.78 4.40
CA ASP A 89 -11.07 11.67 3.38
C ASP A 89 -10.89 13.10 3.89
N CYS A 90 -10.05 13.87 3.21
CA CYS A 90 -9.55 15.18 3.66
C CYS A 90 -10.14 16.32 2.84
#